data_AF-A0A3L6JPP8-F1
#
_entry.id   AF-A0A3L6JPP8-F1
#
_cell.length_a   1.000
_cell.length_b   1.000
_cell.length_c   1.000
_cell.angle_alpha   90.00
_cell.angle_beta   90.00
_cell.angle_gamma   90.00
#
_symmetry.space_group_name_H-M   'P 1'
#
loop_
_entity.id
_entity.type
_entity.pdbx_description
1 polymer ?
#
loop_
_entity_poly.entity_id
_entity_poly.type
_entity_poly.pdbx_seq_one_letter_code
_entity_poly.pdbx_strand_id
1 'polypeptide(L)'
;MKTLSRKAFMLMLLDDSGEVSPVPLDPGLVNSDNAVIVLDEYNDTCWSWIGRHVSMPTRMHAIRMARGIQKSGYKIGVTTIGLASGKIVEMMEKDDTDPDVANNIMSFRNTLDQRWSFDDKVLAYKREASAAREEPIAGAPTKKRVPEAEPVARAKTVREEPARPRYLAPRPEPAPSSAPAPSVTLAEKKAGYLMMATIKNSDIVYTERIDRSGTPGMKIEVPGVMVIEVLMKDHEISITPGDFGGSEGALKIKSEFTKMIKTL
;
A
#
# COMPACT_ATOMS: atom_id res chain seq x y z
N MET A 1 -18.01 25.93 0.84
CA MET A 1 -17.55 26.17 2.23
C MET A 1 -16.19 26.83 2.16
N LYS A 2 -15.98 27.96 2.83
CA LYS A 2 -14.66 28.58 2.93
C LYS A 2 -13.81 27.71 3.85
N THR A 3 -12.83 27.01 3.29
CA THR A 3 -11.76 26.35 4.03
C THR A 3 -11.03 27.42 4.83
N LEU A 4 -11.10 27.33 6.16
CA LEU A 4 -10.17 28.04 7.04
C LEU A 4 -8.76 27.64 6.57
N SER A 5 -8.00 28.62 6.07
CA SER A 5 -6.66 28.46 5.53
C SER A 5 -5.69 28.05 6.62
N ARG A 6 -5.78 26.79 7.07
CA ARG A 6 -4.77 26.17 7.91
C ARG A 6 -3.55 25.90 7.05
N LYS A 7 -2.37 26.16 7.60
CA LYS A 7 -1.09 25.82 6.98
C LYS A 7 -1.09 24.32 6.66
N ALA A 8 -0.83 23.97 5.41
CA ALA A 8 -0.67 22.57 5.01
C ALA A 8 0.63 22.01 5.57
N PHE A 9 0.63 20.74 5.95
CA PHE A 9 1.80 20.04 6.45
C PHE A 9 2.01 18.71 5.71
N MET A 10 3.26 18.25 5.75
CA MET A 10 3.62 16.87 5.50
C MET A 10 3.98 16.18 6.81
N LEU A 11 3.47 14.97 6.99
CA LEU A 11 3.78 14.12 8.13
C LEU A 11 4.22 12.75 7.65
N MET A 12 5.38 12.30 8.11
CA MET A 12 5.88 10.94 7.89
C MET A 12 5.64 10.09 9.14
N LEU A 13 5.13 8.88 8.92
CA LEU A 13 4.89 7.89 9.95
C LEU A 13 5.62 6.60 9.57
N LEU A 14 6.38 6.05 10.52
CA LEU A 14 7.06 4.77 10.37
C LEU A 14 6.21 3.68 11.01
N ASP A 15 5.94 2.60 10.27
CA ASP A 15 5.35 1.38 10.83
C ASP A 15 6.47 0.44 11.25
N ASP A 16 6.69 0.37 12.56
CA ASP A 16 7.58 -0.61 13.17
C ASP A 16 6.74 -1.73 13.76
N SER A 17 6.63 -2.82 12.99
CA SER A 17 6.13 -4.10 13.48
C SER A 17 4.73 -4.06 14.12
N GLY A 18 3.83 -3.19 13.65
CA GLY A 18 2.48 -3.08 14.18
C GLY A 18 2.20 -1.79 14.96
N GLU A 19 3.20 -0.93 15.16
CA GLU A 19 3.02 0.39 15.76
C GLU A 19 3.43 1.49 14.78
N VAL A 20 2.55 2.47 14.61
CA VAL A 20 2.77 3.60 13.70
C VAL A 20 3.16 4.83 14.51
N SER A 21 4.40 5.28 14.34
CA SER A 21 4.98 6.41 15.08
C SER A 21 5.37 7.57 14.15
N PRO A 22 5.20 8.83 14.58
CA PRO A 22 5.60 9.98 13.77
C PRO A 22 7.12 10.14 13.80
N VAL A 23 7.69 10.33 12.62
CA VAL A 23 9.14 10.52 12.44
C VAL A 23 9.40 11.80 11.65
N PRO A 24 10.58 12.44 11.81
CA PRO A 24 10.99 13.52 10.93
C PRO A 24 10.93 13.06 9.47
N LEU A 25 10.51 13.96 8.58
CA LEU A 25 10.48 13.71 7.15
C LEU A 25 11.92 13.47 6.65
N ASP A 26 12.29 12.21 6.50
CA ASP A 26 13.63 11.77 6.09
C ASP A 26 13.53 10.81 4.89
N PRO A 27 14.01 11.22 3.70
CA PRO A 27 14.08 10.34 2.53
C PRO A 27 14.86 9.04 2.78
N GLY A 28 15.81 9.03 3.72
CA GLY A 28 16.60 7.84 4.06
C GLY A 28 15.78 6.70 4.67
N LEU A 29 14.59 7.00 5.21
CA LEU A 29 13.67 6.00 5.72
C LEU A 29 12.87 5.28 4.61
N VAL A 30 12.89 5.81 3.39
CA VAL A 30 12.26 5.20 2.20
C VAL A 30 13.23 4.20 1.56
N ASN A 31 13.41 3.07 2.23
CA ASN A 31 14.31 1.99 1.83
C ASN A 31 13.58 0.64 1.81
N SER A 32 14.30 -0.43 1.49
CA SER A 32 13.73 -1.77 1.32
C SER A 32 13.31 -2.45 2.62
N ASP A 33 13.76 -1.99 3.78
CA ASP A 33 13.50 -2.65 5.05
C ASP A 33 12.31 -2.02 5.81
N ASN A 34 11.91 -0.81 5.43
CA ASN A 34 10.90 -0.02 6.13
C ASN A 34 9.55 0.05 5.40
N ALA A 35 8.49 0.20 6.19
CA ALA A 35 7.17 0.61 5.72
C ALA A 35 6.84 2.00 6.27
N VAL A 36 6.47 2.92 5.37
CA VAL A 36 6.32 4.35 5.70
C VAL A 36 5.01 4.87 5.13
N ILE A 37 4.28 5.65 5.93
CA ILE A 37 3.06 6.34 5.52
C ILE A 37 3.35 7.84 5.53
N VAL A 38 3.08 8.54 4.44
CA VAL A 38 3.27 10.00 4.36
C VAL A 38 1.95 10.67 4.04
N LEU A 39 1.50 11.52 4.96
CA LEU A 39 0.33 12.37 4.77
C LEU A 39 0.80 13.67 4.12
N ASP A 40 0.41 13.88 2.88
CA ASP A 40 0.74 15.07 2.10
C ASP A 40 -0.52 15.90 1.89
N GLU A 41 -0.68 16.95 2.69
CA GLU A 41 -1.78 17.90 2.58
C GLU A 41 -1.56 18.93 1.46
N TYR A 42 -0.38 19.00 0.83
CA TYR A 42 -0.15 19.90 -0.30
C TYR A 42 -0.70 19.32 -1.60
N ASN A 43 -0.61 18.01 -1.77
CA ASN A 43 -1.08 17.28 -2.95
C ASN A 43 -2.34 16.44 -2.68
N ASP A 44 -3.00 16.65 -1.54
CA ASP A 44 -4.17 15.88 -1.09
C ASP A 44 -3.98 14.35 -1.20
N THR A 45 -2.76 13.87 -0.92
CA THR A 45 -2.36 12.47 -1.13
C THR A 45 -1.81 11.84 0.14
N CYS A 46 -2.23 10.62 0.43
CA CYS A 46 -1.66 9.73 1.44
C CYS A 46 -0.81 8.69 0.71
N TRP A 47 0.50 8.82 0.84
CA TRP A 47 1.46 7.88 0.27
C TRP A 47 1.69 6.71 1.22
N SER A 48 1.67 5.50 0.72
CA SER A 48 2.00 4.29 1.49
C SER A 48 3.15 3.57 0.80
N TRP A 49 4.36 3.71 1.33
CA TRP A 49 5.57 3.04 0.86
C TRP A 49 5.78 1.73 1.61
N ILE A 50 6.08 0.67 0.86
CA ILE A 50 6.37 -0.66 1.40
C ILE A 50 7.66 -1.18 0.75
N GLY A 51 8.72 -1.29 1.55
CA GLY A 51 9.99 -1.82 1.11
C GLY A 51 9.96 -3.31 0.73
N ARG A 52 10.95 -3.74 -0.07
CA ARG A 52 11.08 -5.09 -0.60
C ARG A 52 11.23 -6.19 0.47
N HIS A 53 11.84 -5.90 1.61
CA HIS A 53 12.09 -6.87 2.68
C HIS A 53 11.07 -6.80 3.82
N VAL A 54 10.08 -5.91 3.72
CA VAL A 54 9.01 -5.80 4.71
C VAL A 54 8.16 -7.09 4.74
N SER A 55 7.94 -7.59 5.97
CA SER A 55 7.11 -8.77 6.23
C SER A 55 5.66 -8.57 5.76
N MET A 56 4.92 -9.66 5.49
CA MET A 56 3.52 -9.54 5.08
C MET A 56 2.62 -8.90 6.15
N PRO A 57 2.75 -9.23 7.45
CA PRO A 57 2.00 -8.59 8.51
C PRO A 57 2.22 -7.09 8.57
N THR A 58 3.48 -6.64 8.55
CA THR A 58 3.82 -5.20 8.56
C THR A 58 3.27 -4.51 7.31
N ARG A 59 3.38 -5.14 6.13
CA ARG A 59 2.79 -4.63 4.89
C ARG A 59 1.28 -4.42 5.00
N MET A 60 0.55 -5.44 5.45
CA MET A 60 -0.90 -5.38 5.58
C MET A 60 -1.34 -4.40 6.67
N HIS A 61 -0.57 -4.31 7.75
CA HIS A 61 -0.77 -3.35 8.82
C HIS A 61 -0.59 -1.92 8.29
N ALA A 62 0.52 -1.61 7.63
CA ALA A 62 0.80 -0.30 7.05
C ALA A 62 -0.30 0.14 6.07
N ILE A 63 -0.74 -0.74 5.16
CA ILE A 63 -1.85 -0.43 4.22
C ILE A 63 -3.15 -0.13 4.97
N ARG A 64 -3.48 -0.96 5.97
CA ARG A 64 -4.68 -0.76 6.80
C ARG A 64 -4.62 0.57 7.54
N MET A 65 -3.47 0.88 8.14
CA MET A 65 -3.24 2.11 8.87
C MET A 65 -3.28 3.32 7.94
N ALA A 66 -2.66 3.25 6.76
CA ALA A 66 -2.73 4.31 5.76
C ALA A 66 -4.17 4.62 5.38
N ARG A 67 -5.00 3.59 5.10
CA ARG A 67 -6.43 3.77 4.79
C ARG A 67 -7.25 4.30 5.97
N GLY A 68 -6.91 3.91 7.20
CA GLY A 68 -7.55 4.42 8.40
C GLY A 68 -7.24 5.89 8.63
N ILE A 69 -5.95 6.23 8.64
CA ILE A 69 -5.41 7.56 8.86
C ILE A 69 -5.85 8.51 7.73
N GLN A 70 -5.92 8.05 6.49
CA GLN A 70 -6.44 8.84 5.36
C GLN A 70 -7.87 9.35 5.63
N LYS A 71 -8.69 8.60 6.37
CA LYS A 71 -10.07 8.99 6.71
C LYS A 71 -10.15 9.81 7.99
N SER A 72 -9.41 9.44 9.02
CA SER A 72 -9.50 10.06 10.36
C SER A 72 -8.52 11.21 10.57
N GLY A 73 -7.49 11.30 9.75
CA GLY A 73 -6.25 12.02 10.05
C GLY A 73 -5.44 11.34 11.17
N TYR A 74 -4.24 11.88 11.40
CA TYR A 74 -3.35 11.54 12.51
C TYR A 74 -3.18 12.75 13.43
N LYS A 75 -3.30 12.56 14.74
CA LYS A 75 -3.24 13.64 15.72
C LYS A 75 -1.81 13.83 16.23
N ILE A 76 -1.28 15.04 16.09
CA ILE A 76 -0.01 15.48 16.68
C ILE A 76 -0.29 16.69 17.57
N GLY A 77 -0.11 16.51 18.88
CA GLY A 77 -0.48 17.51 19.88
C GLY A 77 -1.97 17.86 19.78
N VAL A 78 -2.26 19.11 19.40
CA VAL A 78 -3.63 19.62 19.20
C VAL A 78 -4.10 19.59 17.74
N THR A 79 -3.21 19.28 16.79
CA THR A 79 -3.46 19.36 15.35
C THR A 79 -3.71 17.99 14.74
N THR A 80 -4.71 17.87 13.89
CA THR A 80 -4.98 16.65 13.10
C THR A 80 -4.53 16.85 11.65
N ILE A 81 -3.57 16.04 11.22
CA ILE A 81 -2.96 16.07 9.88
C ILE A 81 -3.57 14.96 9.01
N GLY A 82 -3.73 15.22 7.71
CA GLY A 82 -4.17 14.22 6.72
C GLY A 82 -5.67 14.17 6.47
N LEU A 83 -6.47 15.02 7.13
CA LEU A 83 -7.91 15.16 6.84
C LEU A 83 -8.19 15.67 5.41
N ALA A 84 -7.20 16.34 4.80
CA ALA A 84 -7.28 16.83 3.42
C ALA A 84 -6.82 15.78 2.40
N SER A 85 -6.10 14.73 2.83
CA SER A 85 -5.53 13.73 1.92
C SER A 85 -6.62 12.80 1.40
N GLY A 86 -7.28 13.18 0.31
CA GLY A 86 -8.39 12.43 -0.28
C GLY A 86 -7.96 11.21 -1.09
N LYS A 87 -6.74 11.22 -1.65
CA LYS A 87 -6.21 10.13 -2.49
C LYS A 87 -5.27 9.25 -1.68
N ILE A 88 -5.38 7.93 -1.80
CA ILE A 88 -4.35 7.01 -1.31
C ILE A 88 -3.54 6.47 -2.50
N VAL A 89 -2.22 6.46 -2.37
CA VAL A 89 -1.30 5.87 -3.36
C VAL A 89 -0.46 4.82 -2.65
N GLU A 90 -0.75 3.56 -2.97
CA GLU A 90 -0.04 2.40 -2.44
C GLU A 90 1.14 2.08 -3.38
N MET A 91 2.34 1.97 -2.82
CA MET A 91 3.57 1.73 -3.56
C MET A 91 4.31 0.56 -2.92
N MET A 92 4.40 -0.54 -3.66
CA MET A 92 5.19 -1.69 -3.26
C MET A 92 6.49 -1.70 -4.06
N GLU A 93 7.63 -1.64 -3.39
CA GLU A 93 8.95 -1.66 -4.06
C GLU A 93 9.20 -2.98 -4.82
N LYS A 94 8.51 -4.06 -4.44
CA LYS A 94 8.55 -5.33 -5.17
C LYS A 94 7.95 -5.26 -6.56
N ASP A 95 6.99 -4.35 -6.75
CA ASP A 95 6.23 -4.21 -7.98
C ASP A 95 6.78 -3.03 -8.81
N ASP A 96 8.03 -2.62 -8.57
CA ASP A 96 8.71 -1.53 -9.29
C ASP A 96 8.91 -1.81 -10.79
N THR A 97 8.69 -3.04 -11.24
CA THR A 97 8.63 -3.41 -12.65
C THR A 97 7.36 -2.92 -13.34
N ASP A 98 6.29 -2.64 -12.59
CA ASP A 98 5.06 -2.05 -13.13
C ASP A 98 5.30 -0.55 -13.40
N PRO A 99 5.10 -0.06 -14.65
CA PRO A 99 5.28 1.34 -14.99
C PRO A 99 4.49 2.31 -14.10
N ASP A 100 3.27 1.95 -13.68
CA ASP A 100 2.43 2.82 -12.86
C ASP A 100 2.99 2.95 -11.43
N VAL A 101 3.45 1.83 -10.86
CA VAL A 101 4.09 1.81 -9.54
C VAL A 101 5.42 2.55 -9.59
N ALA A 102 6.24 2.32 -10.61
CA ALA A 102 7.52 3.03 -10.81
C ALA A 102 7.33 4.55 -10.90
N ASN A 103 6.31 5.01 -11.65
CA ASN A 103 5.97 6.43 -11.77
C ASN A 103 5.49 7.02 -10.43
N ASN A 104 4.70 6.27 -9.65
CA ASN A 104 4.27 6.69 -8.32
C ASN A 104 5.47 6.81 -7.36
N ILE A 105 6.38 5.83 -7.37
CA ILE A 105 7.60 5.84 -6.55
C ILE A 105 8.47 7.05 -6.90
N MET A 106 8.65 7.34 -8.19
CA MET A 106 9.42 8.50 -8.63
C MET A 106 8.77 9.81 -8.18
N SER A 107 7.45 9.94 -8.33
CA SER A 107 6.69 11.11 -7.89
C SER A 107 6.78 11.31 -6.38
N PHE A 108 6.71 10.22 -5.62
CA PHE A 108 6.85 10.22 -4.18
C PHE A 108 8.24 10.69 -3.74
N ARG A 109 9.31 10.12 -4.30
CA ARG A 109 10.70 10.52 -4.01
C ARG A 109 10.94 12.00 -4.34
N ASN A 110 10.48 12.45 -5.50
CA ASN A 110 10.56 13.86 -5.90
C ASN A 110 9.81 14.81 -4.95
N THR A 111 8.76 14.33 -4.27
CA THR A 111 8.02 15.11 -3.28
C THR A 111 8.82 15.23 -1.98
N LEU A 112 9.48 14.16 -1.56
CA LEU A 112 10.31 14.14 -0.36
C LEU A 112 11.60 14.95 -0.51
N ASP A 113 12.21 14.98 -1.70
CA ASP A 113 13.47 15.70 -1.98
C ASP A 113 13.33 17.24 -1.99
N GLN A 114 12.13 17.76 -1.74
CA GLN A 114 11.92 19.20 -1.64
C GLN A 114 12.54 19.79 -0.36
N ARG A 115 12.76 21.10 -0.35
CA ARG A 115 13.29 21.79 0.85
C ARG A 115 12.17 22.00 1.87
N TRP A 116 12.17 21.16 2.90
CA TRP A 116 11.23 21.21 4.00
C TRP A 116 11.79 21.96 5.21
N SER A 117 10.94 22.75 5.85
CA SER A 117 11.17 23.29 7.20
C SER A 117 10.31 22.52 8.18
N PHE A 118 10.73 22.43 9.44
CA PHE A 118 10.07 21.58 10.44
C PHE A 118 9.44 22.40 11.55
N ASP A 119 8.21 22.04 11.90
CA ASP A 119 7.48 22.45 13.09
C ASP A 119 7.38 21.23 14.02
N ASP A 120 7.53 21.41 15.33
CA ASP A 120 7.49 20.31 16.32
C ASP A 120 8.37 19.08 15.99
N LYS A 121 9.49 19.29 15.27
CA LYS A 121 10.46 18.28 14.80
C LYS A 121 9.95 17.27 13.76
N VAL A 122 8.65 16.99 13.68
CA VAL A 122 8.07 15.96 12.79
C VAL A 122 7.14 16.51 11.71
N LEU A 123 6.60 17.71 11.87
CA LEU A 123 5.70 18.33 10.90
C LEU A 123 6.50 19.13 9.88
N ALA A 124 6.57 18.64 8.64
CA ALA A 124 7.25 19.32 7.55
C ALA A 124 6.32 20.35 6.88
N TYR A 125 6.84 21.52 6.53
CA TYR A 125 6.12 22.54 5.77
C TYR A 125 7.05 23.27 4.80
N LYS A 126 6.48 23.75 3.69
CA LYS A 126 7.18 24.64 2.75
C LYS A 126 7.31 26.02 3.36
N ARG A 127 8.54 26.51 3.52
CA ARG A 127 8.76 27.91 3.89
C ARG A 127 8.35 28.76 2.68
N GLU A 128 7.20 29.40 2.75
CA GLU A 128 6.85 30.42 1.77
C GLU A 128 7.96 31.48 1.79
N ALA A 129 8.56 31.73 0.62
CA ALA A 129 9.50 32.81 0.45
C ALA A 129 8.73 34.14 0.43
N SER A 130 8.16 34.54 1.56
CA SER A 130 7.53 35.85 1.73
C SER A 130 8.41 36.76 2.59
N ALA A 131 8.86 37.83 1.93
CA ALA A 131 9.43 39.07 2.48
C ALA A 131 10.89 39.07 2.97
N ALA A 132 11.84 38.81 2.07
CA ALA A 132 12.98 39.72 1.96
C ALA A 132 12.53 40.91 1.09
N ARG A 133 11.91 41.93 1.70
CA ARG A 133 11.91 43.27 1.12
C ARG A 133 13.34 43.80 1.28
N GLU A 134 14.22 43.47 0.35
CA GLU A 134 15.24 44.42 -0.04
C GLU A 134 14.51 45.45 -0.89
N GLU A 135 14.40 46.68 -0.40
CA GLU A 135 13.93 47.80 -1.21
C GLU A 135 14.86 47.89 -2.44
N PRO A 136 14.34 47.73 -3.68
CA PRO A 136 15.18 47.94 -4.84
C PRO A 136 15.46 49.44 -4.95
N ILE A 137 16.74 49.78 -4.79
CA ILE A 137 17.30 51.10 -5.08
C ILE A 137 16.87 51.49 -6.50
N ALA A 138 16.31 52.70 -6.62
CA ALA A 138 15.81 53.27 -7.85
C ALA A 138 16.91 53.37 -8.93
N GLY A 139 16.63 52.87 -10.14
CA GLY A 139 17.38 53.25 -11.34
C GLY A 139 17.47 52.21 -12.45
N ALA A 140 16.84 52.53 -13.60
CA ALA A 140 17.09 52.02 -14.96
C ALA A 140 16.24 50.81 -15.44
N PRO A 141 16.05 50.64 -16.77
CA PRO A 141 15.05 51.36 -17.56
C PRO A 141 14.03 50.44 -18.25
N THR A 142 12.88 51.04 -18.57
CA THR A 142 11.71 50.48 -19.27
C THR A 142 12.04 49.85 -20.64
N LYS A 143 11.55 48.63 -20.89
CA LYS A 143 11.44 48.08 -22.24
C LYS A 143 9.99 47.72 -22.60
N LYS A 144 9.52 48.51 -23.57
CA LYS A 144 8.50 48.31 -24.61
C LYS A 144 7.43 47.21 -24.42
N ARG A 145 6.21 47.73 -24.39
CA ARG A 145 4.90 47.13 -24.65
C ARG A 145 4.74 46.71 -26.13
N VAL A 146 3.74 45.85 -26.38
CA VAL A 146 2.86 45.69 -27.57
C VAL A 146 2.81 44.21 -28.04
N PRO A 147 1.66 43.62 -28.45
CA PRO A 147 0.25 43.92 -28.17
C PRO A 147 -0.58 42.72 -27.67
N GLU A 148 -1.74 43.09 -27.15
CA GLU A 148 -2.94 42.33 -26.79
C GLU A 148 -3.45 41.40 -27.90
N ALA A 149 -3.74 40.15 -27.55
CA ALA A 149 -4.51 39.23 -28.39
C ALA A 149 -5.92 39.09 -27.80
N GLU A 150 -6.92 39.41 -28.61
CA GLU A 150 -8.34 39.33 -28.27
C GLU A 150 -8.84 37.88 -28.08
N PRO A 151 -9.96 37.69 -27.37
CA PRO A 151 -10.44 36.38 -26.92
C PRO A 151 -11.60 35.83 -27.77
N VAL A 152 -11.45 34.64 -28.35
CA VAL A 152 -12.56 33.82 -28.88
C VAL A 152 -12.07 32.35 -28.86
N ALA A 153 -12.75 31.32 -28.40
CA ALA A 153 -14.17 31.05 -28.26
C ALA A 153 -14.41 30.10 -27.06
N ARG A 154 -15.52 30.30 -26.34
CA ARG A 154 -16.06 29.31 -25.41
C ARG A 154 -16.54 28.09 -26.20
N ALA A 155 -15.91 26.93 -25.98
CA ALA A 155 -16.49 25.65 -26.35
C ALA A 155 -17.74 25.41 -25.50
N LYS A 156 -18.91 25.32 -26.14
CA LYS A 156 -20.11 24.76 -25.52
C LYS A 156 -19.89 23.26 -25.40
N THR A 157 -19.70 22.77 -24.17
CA THR A 157 -19.85 21.35 -23.86
C THR A 157 -21.32 20.98 -24.09
N VAL A 158 -21.58 20.23 -25.16
CA VAL A 158 -22.84 19.51 -25.34
C VAL A 158 -22.80 18.35 -24.36
N ARG A 159 -23.74 18.37 -23.42
CA ARG A 159 -24.00 17.25 -22.52
C ARG A 159 -24.62 16.13 -23.36
N GLU A 160 -23.83 15.11 -23.66
CA GLU A 160 -24.33 13.88 -24.26
C GLU A 160 -25.29 13.22 -23.27
N GLU A 161 -26.53 13.01 -23.72
CA GLU A 161 -27.55 12.29 -22.99
C GLU A 161 -27.10 10.82 -22.86
N PRO A 162 -27.12 10.21 -21.67
CA PRO A 162 -26.69 8.84 -21.51
C PRO A 162 -27.58 7.94 -22.38
N ALA A 163 -26.94 7.25 -23.34
CA ALA A 163 -27.59 6.24 -24.14
C ALA A 163 -28.28 5.25 -23.20
N ARG A 164 -29.61 5.12 -23.35
CA ARG A 164 -30.39 4.11 -22.64
C ARG A 164 -29.70 2.75 -22.83
N PRO A 165 -29.50 1.95 -21.77
CA PRO A 165 -28.97 0.61 -21.93
C PRO A 165 -29.89 -0.13 -22.91
N ARG A 166 -29.34 -0.50 -24.08
CA ARG A 166 -29.98 -1.49 -24.94
C ARG A 166 -30.07 -2.75 -24.10
N TYR A 167 -31.29 -3.16 -23.77
CA TYR A 167 -31.56 -4.52 -23.31
C TYR A 167 -31.07 -5.45 -24.43
N LEU A 168 -29.85 -5.97 -24.26
CA LEU A 168 -29.41 -7.13 -25.00
C LEU A 168 -30.34 -8.27 -24.58
N ALA A 169 -30.94 -8.94 -25.55
CA ALA A 169 -31.68 -10.16 -25.31
C ALA A 169 -30.83 -11.12 -24.45
N PRO A 170 -31.46 -11.90 -23.54
CA PRO A 170 -30.74 -12.87 -22.74
C PRO A 170 -29.93 -13.77 -23.67
N ARG A 171 -28.60 -13.71 -23.55
CA ARG A 171 -27.72 -14.68 -24.17
C ARG A 171 -28.15 -16.05 -23.63
N PRO A 172 -28.40 -17.05 -24.48
CA PRO A 172 -28.67 -18.40 -24.00
C PRO A 172 -27.57 -18.79 -23.00
N GLU A 173 -27.96 -19.19 -21.80
CA GLU A 173 -27.02 -19.73 -20.82
C GLU A 173 -26.23 -20.84 -21.51
N PRO A 174 -24.88 -20.79 -21.48
CA PRO A 174 -24.10 -21.92 -21.95
C PRO A 174 -24.52 -23.13 -21.14
N ALA A 175 -24.93 -24.20 -21.83
CA ALA A 175 -25.26 -25.48 -21.21
C ALA A 175 -24.15 -25.85 -20.20
N PRO A 176 -24.51 -26.37 -19.01
CA PRO A 176 -23.54 -26.72 -17.99
C PRO A 176 -22.51 -27.67 -18.60
N SER A 177 -21.30 -27.15 -18.78
CA SER A 177 -20.16 -27.94 -19.18
C SER A 177 -19.95 -29.00 -18.10
N SER A 178 -20.09 -30.26 -18.48
CA SER A 178 -19.76 -31.43 -17.67
C SER A 178 -18.24 -31.54 -17.53
N ALA A 179 -17.59 -30.49 -17.03
CA ALA A 179 -16.20 -30.57 -16.65
C ALA A 179 -16.11 -31.58 -15.49
N PRO A 180 -15.26 -32.61 -15.60
CA PRO A 180 -15.04 -33.53 -14.51
C PRO A 180 -14.63 -32.75 -13.26
N ALA A 181 -15.24 -33.07 -12.12
CA ALA A 181 -14.93 -32.42 -10.85
C ALA A 181 -13.41 -32.46 -10.60
N PRO A 182 -12.79 -31.35 -10.13
CA PRO A 182 -11.36 -31.32 -9.90
C PRO A 182 -10.99 -32.42 -8.89
N SER A 183 -10.20 -33.40 -9.34
CA SER A 183 -9.70 -34.46 -8.48
C SER A 183 -8.65 -33.87 -7.54
N VAL A 184 -9.01 -33.67 -6.28
CA VAL A 184 -8.10 -33.13 -5.26
C VAL A 184 -6.93 -34.09 -5.07
N THR A 185 -5.72 -33.61 -5.40
CA THR A 185 -4.47 -34.35 -5.29
C THR A 185 -4.13 -34.61 -3.81
N LEU A 186 -3.29 -35.61 -3.55
CA LEU A 186 -2.85 -35.90 -2.18
C LEU A 186 -2.07 -34.74 -1.56
N ALA A 187 -1.29 -34.01 -2.37
CA ALA A 187 -0.58 -32.82 -1.94
C ALA A 187 -1.56 -31.71 -1.51
N GLU A 188 -2.64 -31.49 -2.26
CA GLU A 188 -3.68 -30.52 -1.89
C GLU A 188 -4.42 -30.94 -0.60
N LYS A 189 -4.68 -32.24 -0.38
CA LYS A 189 -5.24 -32.72 0.90
C LYS A 189 -4.31 -32.43 2.08
N LYS A 190 -3.01 -32.71 1.93
CA LYS A 190 -1.99 -32.40 2.94
C LYS A 190 -1.91 -30.91 3.21
N ALA A 191 -1.92 -30.07 2.17
CA ALA A 191 -1.95 -28.61 2.30
C ALA A 191 -3.21 -28.13 3.03
N GLY A 192 -4.37 -28.72 2.73
CA GLY A 192 -5.63 -28.45 3.43
C GLY A 192 -5.56 -28.76 4.93
N TYR A 193 -4.96 -29.90 5.31
CA TYR A 193 -4.75 -30.23 6.72
C TYR A 193 -3.76 -29.31 7.42
N LEU A 194 -2.71 -28.85 6.72
CA LEU A 194 -1.80 -27.84 7.25
C LEU A 194 -2.53 -26.53 7.53
N MET A 195 -3.36 -26.07 6.59
CA MET A 195 -4.19 -24.88 6.79
C MET A 195 -5.17 -25.05 7.95
N MET A 196 -5.81 -26.21 8.07
CA MET A 196 -6.73 -26.50 9.17
C MET A 196 -6.03 -26.51 10.54
N ALA A 197 -4.84 -27.12 10.63
CA ALA A 197 -4.02 -27.08 11.85
C ALA A 197 -3.64 -25.65 12.23
N THR A 198 -3.31 -24.84 11.23
CA THR A 198 -2.87 -23.46 11.42
C THR A 198 -4.01 -22.59 11.95
N ILE A 199 -5.18 -22.62 11.29
CA ILE A 199 -6.37 -21.84 11.67
C ILE A 199 -6.89 -22.23 13.05
N LYS A 200 -6.80 -23.52 13.43
CA LYS A 200 -7.28 -23.98 14.74
C LYS A 200 -6.41 -23.49 15.91
N ASN A 201 -5.14 -23.18 15.66
CA ASN A 201 -4.19 -22.79 16.71
C ASN A 201 -3.73 -21.34 16.61
N SER A 202 -4.31 -20.56 15.70
CA SER A 202 -3.91 -19.17 15.46
C SER A 202 -5.12 -18.31 15.13
N ASP A 203 -5.22 -17.13 15.75
CA ASP A 203 -6.33 -16.20 15.49
C ASP A 203 -6.19 -15.49 14.14
N ILE A 204 -4.95 -15.25 13.71
CA ILE A 204 -4.63 -14.53 12.48
C ILE A 204 -3.67 -15.38 11.65
N VAL A 205 -4.06 -15.63 10.41
CA VAL A 205 -3.27 -16.40 9.44
C VAL A 205 -3.24 -15.62 8.13
N TYR A 206 -2.04 -15.42 7.59
CA TYR A 206 -1.83 -14.85 6.27
C TYR A 206 -1.35 -15.95 5.32
N THR A 207 -1.94 -15.98 4.13
CA THR A 207 -1.55 -16.92 3.08
C THR A 207 -1.27 -16.19 1.78
N GLU A 208 -0.17 -16.50 1.14
CA GLU A 208 0.22 -15.99 -0.17
C GLU A 208 0.45 -17.17 -1.10
N ARG A 209 -0.10 -17.12 -2.32
CA ARG A 209 0.21 -18.13 -3.34
C ARG A 209 1.60 -17.85 -3.90
N ILE A 210 2.45 -18.86 -3.89
CA ILE A 210 3.80 -18.76 -4.46
C ILE A 210 3.95 -19.77 -5.60
N ASP A 211 4.80 -19.45 -6.56
CA ASP A 211 5.25 -20.38 -7.59
C ASP A 211 6.78 -20.37 -7.60
N ARG A 212 7.39 -21.53 -7.33
CA ARG A 212 8.85 -21.70 -7.39
C ARG A 212 9.21 -22.68 -8.47
N SER A 213 9.82 -22.17 -9.54
CA SER A 213 10.30 -22.99 -10.66
C SER A 213 9.20 -23.85 -11.28
N GLY A 214 7.97 -23.31 -11.40
CA GLY A 214 6.81 -24.02 -11.92
C GLY A 214 6.14 -24.97 -10.92
N THR A 215 6.60 -25.00 -9.67
CA THR A 215 5.97 -25.75 -8.59
C THR A 215 5.03 -24.83 -7.82
N PRO A 216 3.70 -25.08 -7.85
CA PRO A 216 2.76 -24.28 -7.09
C PRO A 216 2.95 -24.50 -5.59
N GLY A 217 2.76 -23.45 -4.83
CA GLY A 217 2.90 -23.48 -3.39
C GLY A 217 2.12 -22.37 -2.69
N MET A 218 2.27 -22.32 -1.38
CA MET A 218 1.76 -21.23 -0.56
C MET A 218 2.76 -20.88 0.54
N LYS A 219 2.89 -19.60 0.82
CA LYS A 219 3.54 -19.09 2.02
C LYS A 219 2.47 -18.84 3.08
N ILE A 220 2.68 -19.37 4.28
CA ILE A 220 1.80 -19.22 5.43
C ILE A 220 2.56 -18.46 6.51
N GLU A 221 1.98 -17.38 6.99
CA GLU A 221 2.55 -16.53 8.02
C GLU A 221 1.54 -16.33 9.15
N VAL A 222 1.96 -16.68 10.35
CA VAL A 222 1.23 -16.49 11.60
C VAL A 222 2.07 -15.56 12.48
N PRO A 223 1.62 -14.32 12.72
CA PRO A 223 2.38 -13.33 13.48
C PRO A 223 2.87 -13.87 14.84
N GLY A 224 4.16 -13.75 15.11
CA GLY A 224 4.78 -14.19 16.36
C GLY A 224 4.86 -15.71 16.55
N VAL A 225 4.37 -16.52 15.62
CA VAL A 225 4.32 -17.98 15.75
C VAL A 225 5.18 -18.66 14.69
N MET A 226 4.89 -18.46 13.40
CA MET A 226 5.62 -19.14 12.32
C MET A 226 5.52 -18.43 10.98
N VAL A 227 6.54 -18.61 10.14
CA VAL A 227 6.53 -18.28 8.72
C VAL A 227 7.06 -19.48 7.96
N ILE A 228 6.21 -20.10 7.14
CA ILE A 228 6.57 -21.30 6.38
C ILE A 228 6.21 -21.15 4.90
N GLU A 229 6.97 -21.79 4.05
CA GLU A 229 6.71 -21.96 2.62
C GLU A 229 6.42 -23.43 2.35
N VAL A 230 5.34 -23.66 1.63
CA VAL A 230 4.80 -24.98 1.33
C VAL A 230 4.79 -25.15 -0.18
N LEU A 231 5.64 -26.01 -0.72
CA LEU A 231 5.66 -26.35 -2.14
C LEU A 231 4.94 -27.68 -2.36
N MET A 232 3.98 -27.72 -3.27
CA MET A 232 3.20 -28.91 -3.59
C MET A 232 3.85 -29.63 -4.77
N LYS A 233 4.43 -30.81 -4.52
CA LYS A 233 5.08 -31.65 -5.53
C LYS A 233 4.37 -32.99 -5.60
N ASP A 234 3.61 -33.21 -6.66
CA ASP A 234 2.89 -34.46 -6.95
C ASP A 234 2.00 -34.93 -5.77
N HIS A 235 2.50 -35.83 -4.94
CA HIS A 235 1.80 -36.45 -3.82
C HIS A 235 2.32 -35.99 -2.44
N GLU A 236 3.31 -35.10 -2.42
CA GLU A 236 3.97 -34.62 -1.21
C GLU A 236 3.96 -33.10 -1.15
N ILE A 237 4.11 -32.59 0.08
CA ILE A 237 4.35 -31.18 0.31
C ILE A 237 5.72 -31.03 0.97
N SER A 238 6.50 -30.08 0.48
CA SER A 238 7.76 -29.67 1.10
C SER A 238 7.52 -28.42 1.91
N ILE A 239 7.84 -28.44 3.21
CA ILE A 239 7.63 -27.33 4.13
C ILE A 239 9.00 -26.78 4.55
N THR A 240 9.21 -25.48 4.36
CA THR A 240 10.44 -24.79 4.75
C THR A 240 10.11 -23.54 5.58
N PRO A 241 10.69 -23.37 6.78
CA PRO A 241 11.55 -24.31 7.49
C PRO A 241 10.77 -25.53 8.02
N GLY A 242 11.42 -26.71 8.04
CA GLY A 242 10.75 -27.98 8.38
C GLY A 242 10.37 -28.12 9.87
N ASP A 243 10.87 -27.25 10.74
CA ASP A 243 10.51 -27.14 12.16
C ASP A 243 9.43 -26.08 12.43
N PHE A 244 8.95 -25.41 11.38
CA PHE A 244 7.93 -24.36 11.42
C PHE A 244 8.38 -23.13 12.22
N GLY A 245 9.68 -22.92 12.42
CA GLY A 245 10.22 -21.77 13.16
C GLY A 245 10.32 -21.98 14.68
N GLY A 246 10.02 -23.17 15.20
CA GLY A 246 10.43 -23.61 16.54
C GLY A 246 9.70 -22.99 17.74
N SER A 247 8.76 -22.07 17.55
CA SER A 247 7.93 -21.54 18.65
C SER A 247 7.00 -22.61 19.24
N GLU A 248 6.52 -22.42 20.48
CA GLU A 248 5.58 -23.35 21.11
C GLU A 248 4.29 -23.52 20.28
N GLY A 249 3.76 -22.41 19.75
CA GLY A 249 2.62 -22.42 18.83
C GLY A 249 2.91 -23.17 17.53
N ALA A 250 4.10 -22.98 16.94
CA ALA A 250 4.52 -23.67 15.74
C ALA A 250 4.65 -25.20 15.96
N LEU A 251 5.22 -25.62 17.10
CA LEU A 251 5.32 -27.03 17.48
C LEU A 251 3.95 -27.67 17.65
N LYS A 252 2.99 -26.94 18.24
CA LYS A 252 1.60 -27.40 18.38
C LYS A 252 0.95 -27.61 17.01
N ILE A 253 1.05 -26.63 16.11
CA ILE A 253 0.55 -26.71 14.73
C ILE A 253 1.16 -27.90 14.00
N LYS A 254 2.49 -28.04 14.05
CA LYS A 254 3.23 -29.15 13.44
C LYS A 254 2.77 -30.50 13.98
N SER A 255 2.58 -30.62 15.30
CA SER A 255 2.14 -31.86 15.94
C SER A 255 0.74 -32.28 15.47
N GLU A 256 -0.17 -31.31 15.33
CA GLU A 256 -1.55 -31.55 14.91
C GLU A 256 -1.63 -31.91 13.42
N PHE A 257 -0.91 -31.16 12.59
CA PHE A 257 -0.73 -31.47 11.17
C PHE A 257 -0.19 -32.89 10.96
N THR A 258 0.84 -33.29 11.71
CA THR A 258 1.43 -34.63 11.62
C THR A 258 0.44 -35.72 12.04
N LYS A 259 -0.42 -35.45 13.03
CA LYS A 259 -1.49 -36.38 13.42
C LYS A 259 -2.52 -36.55 12.30
N MET A 260 -2.93 -35.46 11.64
CA MET A 260 -3.90 -35.51 10.55
C MET A 260 -3.36 -36.20 9.29
N ILE A 261 -2.08 -36.04 8.97
CA ILE A 261 -1.50 -36.75 7.82
C ILE A 261 -1.44 -38.25 8.04
N LYS A 262 -1.26 -38.74 9.27
CA LYS A 262 -1.26 -40.19 9.55
C LYS A 262 -2.59 -40.88 9.27
N THR A 263 -3.68 -40.11 9.14
CA THR A 263 -5.02 -40.63 8.82
C THR A 263 -5.36 -40.59 7.33
N LEU A 264 -4.47 -40.04 6.48
CA LEU A 264 -4.56 -40.05 5.02
C LEU A 264 -3.88 -41.29 4.43
#